data_AF-A0A1H5DFW0-F1
#
_entry.id   AF-A0A1H5DFW0-F1
#
_cell.length_a   1.000
_cell.length_b   1.000
_cell.length_c   1.000
_cell.angle_alpha   90.00
_cell.angle_beta   90.00
_cell.angle_gamma   90.00
#
_symmetry.space_group_name_H-M   'P 1'
#
loop_
_entity.id
_entity.type
_entity.pdbx_description
1 polymer ?
#
loop_
_entity_poly.entity_id
_entity_poly.type
_entity_poly.pdbx_seq_one_letter_code
_entity_poly.pdbx_strand_id
1 'polypeptide(L)'
;MRRALAGHTHVRAPVDMSGTSIHAPPLRLSRCLESRGMLGWGAVPNRALVLVPPTRSSTGGWTPIRGFALARQNPDARGIGSSGRPRVGRTRIPFPRQAWRRRQEELALHLLVEVTRLADEIRNANLIQLHRITAAQVDHAMADPALASAMSTLEGLSDSKRRQVLFVNREYSATMLGQRIGAYGWAEMIGYLRVLARNQVFKEYWTMTAEHRRSLLGESHEARVGKAVDLIMEELAEDPDEWWVVGLSDET
;
A
#
# COMPACT_ATOMS: atom_id res chain seq x y z
N MET A 1 47.64 13.33 60.66
CA MET A 1 48.26 12.92 59.38
C MET A 1 48.74 11.48 59.55
N ARG A 2 48.26 10.54 58.72
CA ARG A 2 48.62 9.10 58.61
C ARG A 2 48.18 8.17 59.76
N ARG A 3 47.76 6.93 59.55
CA ARG A 3 47.12 6.17 58.45
C ARG A 3 46.84 4.80 59.10
N ALA A 4 45.58 4.37 59.18
CA ALA A 4 45.23 3.01 59.61
C ALA A 4 45.32 2.08 58.40
N LEU A 5 46.04 0.96 58.56
CA LEU A 5 46.13 -0.15 57.63
C LEU A 5 45.13 -1.22 58.07
N ALA A 6 44.19 -1.58 57.20
CA ALA A 6 43.36 -2.76 57.37
C ALA A 6 43.17 -3.47 56.03
N GLY A 7 43.58 -4.74 56.01
CA GLY A 7 42.84 -5.85 55.40
C GLY A 7 42.77 -5.88 53.87
N HIS A 8 43.73 -6.55 53.25
CA HIS A 8 43.53 -7.22 51.96
C HIS A 8 42.81 -8.55 52.19
N THR A 9 41.62 -8.71 51.63
CA THR A 9 41.02 -10.03 51.39
C THR A 9 40.68 -10.14 49.91
N HIS A 10 41.48 -10.96 49.23
CA HIS A 10 41.21 -11.49 47.91
C HIS A 10 39.95 -12.36 47.98
N VAL A 11 38.91 -11.98 47.24
CA VAL A 11 37.82 -12.91 46.87
C VAL A 11 37.96 -13.22 45.38
N ARG A 12 38.11 -14.51 45.14
CA ARG A 12 38.33 -15.21 43.88
C ARG A 12 36.98 -15.30 43.15
N ALA A 13 36.99 -14.98 41.86
CA ALA A 13 35.89 -15.32 40.95
C ALA A 13 35.70 -16.85 40.88
N PRO A 14 34.51 -17.30 40.50
CA PRO A 14 34.43 -18.07 39.27
C PRO A 14 33.45 -17.46 38.28
N VAL A 15 34.00 -17.21 37.09
CA VAL A 15 33.28 -17.06 35.84
C VAL A 15 32.80 -18.45 35.45
N ASP A 16 31.49 -18.62 35.28
CA ASP A 16 30.96 -19.63 34.37
C ASP A 16 29.68 -19.06 33.74
N MET A 17 29.87 -18.31 32.65
CA MET A 17 28.80 -17.94 31.74
C MET A 17 28.80 -18.95 30.61
N SER A 18 27.93 -19.95 30.73
CA SER A 18 27.45 -20.72 29.60
C SER A 18 26.74 -19.76 28.63
N GLY A 19 27.47 -19.35 27.61
CA GLY A 19 26.94 -18.58 26.49
C GLY A 19 26.02 -19.45 25.65
N THR A 20 24.73 -19.45 25.97
CA THR A 20 23.70 -19.87 25.02
C THR A 20 23.46 -18.69 24.08
N SER A 21 24.20 -18.70 22.98
CA SER A 21 23.97 -17.86 21.81
C SER A 21 22.52 -18.05 21.35
N ILE A 22 21.66 -17.04 21.56
CA ILE A 22 20.36 -16.94 20.91
C ILE A 22 20.64 -16.55 19.46
N HIS A 23 20.96 -17.56 18.65
CA HIS A 23 21.02 -17.43 17.21
C HIS A 23 19.56 -17.42 16.72
N ALA A 24 19.00 -16.24 16.48
CA ALA A 24 17.80 -16.13 15.68
C ALA A 24 18.10 -16.70 14.27
N PRO A 25 17.33 -17.67 13.77
CA PRO A 25 17.52 -18.16 12.42
C PRO A 25 17.21 -17.02 11.43
N PRO A 26 17.93 -16.93 10.30
CA PRO A 26 17.68 -15.89 9.31
C PRO A 26 16.25 -16.05 8.78
N LEU A 27 15.50 -14.94 8.77
CA LEU A 27 14.24 -14.83 8.03
C LEU A 27 14.55 -15.17 6.56
N ARG A 28 14.29 -16.41 6.16
CA ARG A 28 14.26 -16.78 4.74
C ARG A 28 13.02 -16.11 4.17
N LEU A 29 13.21 -14.91 3.63
CA LEU A 29 12.28 -14.30 2.69
C LEU A 29 12.03 -15.34 1.59
N SER A 30 10.77 -15.78 1.47
CA SER A 30 10.33 -16.62 0.38
C SER A 30 10.75 -15.97 -0.93
N ARG A 31 11.55 -16.72 -1.70
CA ARG A 31 12.14 -16.34 -2.97
C ARG A 31 11.04 -16.26 -4.03
N CYS A 32 10.25 -15.19 -4.00
CA CYS A 32 9.23 -14.88 -5.01
C CYS A 32 9.47 -13.46 -5.53
N LEU A 33 10.70 -13.18 -5.99
CA LEU A 33 11.09 -11.94 -6.65
C LEU A 33 12.38 -12.16 -7.47
N GLU A 34 12.42 -13.22 -8.29
CA GLU A 34 13.50 -13.45 -9.26
C GLU A 34 12.91 -13.79 -10.63
N SER A 35 12.07 -12.90 -11.20
CA SER A 35 11.93 -12.76 -12.66
C SER A 35 11.32 -11.41 -13.06
N ARG A 36 12.07 -10.31 -12.96
CA ARG A 36 11.96 -9.16 -13.88
C ARG A 36 13.14 -8.21 -13.62
N GLY A 37 13.97 -8.07 -14.64
CA GLY A 37 15.31 -7.47 -14.58
C GLY A 37 15.36 -6.10 -13.90
N MET A 38 16.34 -5.97 -13.01
CA MET A 38 16.88 -4.72 -12.49
C MET A 38 17.35 -3.79 -13.62
N LEU A 39 17.11 -2.49 -13.48
CA LEU A 39 18.13 -1.46 -13.71
C LEU A 39 17.94 -0.29 -12.75
N GLY A 40 18.96 -0.03 -11.93
CA GLY A 40 19.38 1.30 -11.46
C GLY A 40 18.42 2.12 -10.60
N TRP A 41 18.62 2.10 -9.27
CA TRP A 41 18.31 3.25 -8.43
C TRP A 41 19.29 4.39 -8.75
N GLY A 42 19.01 5.12 -9.83
CA GLY A 42 19.64 6.38 -10.19
C GLY A 42 18.67 7.52 -9.93
N ALA A 43 19.18 8.60 -9.32
CA ALA A 43 18.43 9.81 -8.99
C ALA A 43 17.53 10.29 -10.14
N VAL A 44 16.22 10.32 -9.92
CA VAL A 44 15.26 10.95 -10.85
C VAL A 44 14.96 12.35 -10.32
N PRO A 45 15.19 13.42 -11.10
CA PRO A 45 14.91 14.77 -10.66
C PRO A 45 13.39 15.01 -10.57
N ASN A 46 13.02 15.70 -9.51
CA ASN A 46 11.67 16.11 -9.15
C ASN A 46 11.05 16.99 -10.27
N ARG A 47 10.17 16.41 -11.09
CA ARG A 47 9.19 17.15 -11.90
C ARG A 47 7.80 16.74 -11.45
N ALA A 48 7.29 17.44 -10.44
CA ALA A 48 5.89 17.41 -10.10
C ALA A 48 5.10 17.94 -11.32
N LEU A 49 4.30 17.08 -11.94
CA LEU A 49 3.23 17.48 -12.83
C LEU A 49 2.16 18.13 -11.94
N VAL A 50 2.27 19.44 -11.74
CA VAL A 50 1.20 20.26 -11.16
C VAL A 50 0.08 20.34 -12.18
N LEU A 51 -0.97 19.55 -11.97
CA LEU A 51 -2.25 19.73 -12.66
C LEU A 51 -2.88 21.03 -12.12
N VAL A 52 -2.72 22.12 -12.86
CA VAL A 52 -3.42 23.38 -12.61
C VAL A 52 -4.89 23.19 -13.04
N PRO A 53 -5.89 23.39 -12.16
CA PRO A 53 -7.29 23.35 -12.56
C PRO A 53 -7.61 24.59 -13.43
N PRO A 54 -8.43 24.46 -14.49
CA PRO A 54 -8.80 25.62 -15.30
C PRO A 54 -9.68 26.57 -14.49
N THR A 55 -9.20 27.80 -14.30
CA THR A 55 -9.96 28.92 -13.77
C THR A 55 -11.12 29.27 -14.70
N ARG A 56 -12.34 29.32 -14.16
CA ARG A 56 -13.52 29.88 -14.85
C ARG A 56 -13.27 31.35 -15.18
N SER A 57 -13.15 31.68 -16.47
CA SER A 57 -13.33 33.05 -16.95
C SER A 57 -14.77 33.23 -17.43
N SER A 58 -15.48 34.15 -16.80
CA SER A 58 -16.77 34.67 -17.23
C SER A 58 -16.62 35.44 -18.54
N THR A 59 -17.07 34.86 -19.64
CA THR A 59 -17.71 35.53 -20.79
C THR A 59 -18.03 34.45 -21.83
N GLY A 60 -19.27 34.46 -22.32
CA GLY A 60 -19.81 33.40 -23.17
C GLY A 60 -19.22 33.36 -24.58
N GLY A 61 -19.30 32.17 -25.18
CA GLY A 61 -19.07 31.98 -26.62
C GLY A 61 -18.19 30.78 -26.93
N TRP A 62 -18.80 29.61 -27.16
CA TRP A 62 -18.13 28.51 -27.83
C TRP A 62 -17.90 28.87 -29.30
N THR A 63 -16.64 29.00 -29.71
CA THR A 63 -16.25 29.07 -31.13
C THR A 63 -15.78 27.68 -31.57
N PRO A 64 -16.46 27.02 -32.53
CA PRO A 64 -15.94 25.80 -33.13
C PRO A 64 -14.87 26.14 -34.17
N ILE A 65 -13.73 25.47 -34.06
CA ILE A 65 -12.66 25.47 -35.06
C ILE A 65 -13.22 24.90 -36.37
N ARG A 66 -13.05 25.68 -37.44
CA ARG A 66 -13.42 25.38 -38.83
C ARG A 66 -12.73 24.11 -39.34
N GLY A 67 -13.48 23.24 -40.02
CA GLY A 67 -12.91 22.21 -40.88
C GLY A 67 -13.95 21.25 -41.48
N PHE A 68 -14.22 21.42 -42.78
CA PHE A 68 -15.02 20.57 -43.68
C PHE A 68 -16.56 20.62 -43.60
N ALA A 69 -17.12 21.67 -44.22
CA ALA A 69 -18.46 21.63 -44.79
C ALA A 69 -18.42 20.90 -46.15
N LEU A 70 -19.05 19.72 -46.22
CA LEU A 70 -19.36 19.05 -47.49
C LEU A 70 -20.51 19.80 -48.16
N ALA A 71 -20.25 20.29 -49.37
CA ALA A 71 -21.21 20.99 -50.22
C ALA A 71 -22.45 20.11 -50.49
N ARG A 72 -23.64 20.62 -50.15
CA ARG A 72 -24.91 20.16 -50.73
C ARG A 72 -24.95 20.66 -52.18
N GLN A 73 -24.83 19.75 -53.14
CA GLN A 73 -25.13 20.06 -54.54
C GLN A 73 -26.65 19.97 -54.78
N ASN A 74 -27.14 20.99 -55.48
CA ASN A 74 -28.52 21.27 -55.88
C ASN A 74 -29.08 20.16 -56.81
N PRO A 75 -30.34 19.72 -56.67
CA PRO A 75 -30.95 18.79 -57.61
C PRO A 75 -31.75 19.57 -58.65
N ASP A 76 -31.12 19.97 -59.76
CA ASP A 76 -31.85 20.18 -61.03
C ASP A 76 -30.88 20.37 -62.19
N ALA A 77 -30.65 19.28 -62.92
CA ALA A 77 -30.13 19.33 -64.29
C ALA A 77 -30.65 18.09 -65.04
N ARG A 78 -31.75 18.26 -65.76
CA ARG A 78 -32.20 17.35 -66.82
C ARG A 78 -31.39 17.63 -68.09
N GLY A 79 -30.85 16.60 -68.73
CA GLY A 79 -30.17 16.73 -70.03
C GLY A 79 -29.47 15.47 -70.54
N ILE A 80 -30.28 14.56 -71.09
CA ILE A 80 -30.06 13.52 -72.12
C ILE A 80 -28.63 13.32 -72.67
N GLY A 81 -28.13 12.08 -72.63
CA GLY A 81 -26.94 11.64 -73.38
C GLY A 81 -26.54 10.19 -73.09
N SER A 82 -27.11 9.25 -73.84
CA SER A 82 -26.74 7.82 -73.83
C SER A 82 -25.35 7.62 -74.46
N SER A 83 -24.39 7.13 -73.67
CA SER A 83 -23.30 6.31 -74.18
C SER A 83 -23.06 5.17 -73.19
N GLY A 84 -23.26 3.95 -73.67
CA GLY A 84 -23.09 2.72 -72.89
C GLY A 84 -21.63 2.57 -72.45
N ARG A 85 -21.36 2.90 -71.19
CA ARG A 85 -20.18 2.39 -70.49
C ARG A 85 -20.57 1.10 -69.77
N PRO A 86 -19.77 0.02 -69.87
CA PRO A 86 -20.04 -1.18 -69.10
C PRO A 86 -20.05 -0.80 -67.62
N ARG A 87 -21.20 -1.02 -67.00
CA ARG A 87 -21.42 -0.87 -65.56
C ARG A 87 -20.57 -1.94 -64.89
N VAL A 88 -19.30 -1.61 -64.59
CA VAL A 88 -18.49 -2.38 -63.66
C VAL A 88 -19.28 -2.35 -62.36
N GLY A 89 -19.99 -3.44 -62.10
CA GLY A 89 -20.69 -3.67 -60.85
C GLY A 89 -19.65 -3.55 -59.77
N ARG A 90 -19.67 -2.42 -59.04
CA ARG A 90 -18.85 -2.24 -57.85
C ARG A 90 -19.44 -3.23 -56.85
N THR A 91 -18.93 -4.46 -56.87
CA THR A 91 -19.17 -5.46 -55.84
C THR A 91 -18.79 -4.76 -54.53
N ARG A 92 -19.80 -4.35 -53.77
CA ARG A 92 -19.61 -3.98 -52.37
C ARG A 92 -19.16 -5.28 -51.72
N ILE A 93 -17.86 -5.52 -51.68
CA ILE A 93 -17.29 -6.49 -50.76
C ILE A 93 -17.84 -6.09 -49.40
N PRO A 94 -18.66 -6.92 -48.72
CA PRO A 94 -19.14 -6.57 -47.41
C PRO A 94 -17.89 -6.38 -46.55
N PHE A 95 -17.61 -5.13 -46.17
CA PHE A 95 -16.61 -4.85 -45.15
C PHE A 95 -16.91 -5.81 -44.00
N PRO A 96 -15.91 -6.52 -43.44
CA PRO A 96 -16.13 -7.47 -42.37
C PRO A 96 -16.45 -6.71 -41.08
N ARG A 97 -17.59 -6.02 -41.04
CA ARG A 97 -18.08 -5.17 -39.94
C ARG A 97 -18.12 -5.96 -38.65
N GLN A 98 -18.39 -7.26 -38.73
CA GLN A 98 -18.39 -8.16 -37.57
C GLN A 98 -16.97 -8.47 -37.08
N ALA A 99 -16.00 -8.72 -37.97
CA ALA A 99 -14.61 -8.94 -37.56
C ALA A 99 -13.98 -7.66 -37.01
N TRP A 100 -14.27 -6.52 -37.65
CA TRP A 100 -13.87 -5.20 -37.17
C TRP A 100 -14.49 -4.87 -35.81
N ARG A 101 -15.79 -5.12 -35.61
CA ARG A 101 -16.45 -4.94 -34.31
C ARG A 101 -15.83 -5.81 -33.21
N ARG A 102 -15.65 -7.11 -33.47
CA ARG A 102 -14.98 -8.02 -32.53
C ARG A 102 -13.59 -7.53 -32.16
N ARG A 103 -12.81 -7.05 -33.15
CA ARG A 103 -11.49 -6.49 -32.88
C ARG A 103 -11.54 -5.21 -32.06
N GLN A 104 -12.51 -4.33 -32.31
CA GLN A 104 -12.71 -3.13 -31.51
C GLN A 104 -13.14 -3.46 -30.07
N GLU A 105 -14.00 -4.46 -29.90
CA GLU A 105 -14.44 -4.97 -28.58
C GLU A 105 -13.26 -5.57 -27.80
N GLU A 106 -12.43 -6.41 -28.44
CA GLU A 106 -11.20 -6.95 -27.84
C GLU A 106 -10.25 -5.85 -27.37
N LEU A 107 -10.00 -4.84 -28.22
CA LEU A 107 -9.13 -3.71 -27.89
C LEU A 107 -9.72 -2.86 -26.75
N ALA A 108 -11.03 -2.66 -26.74
CA ALA A 108 -11.71 -1.94 -25.67
C ALA A 108 -11.60 -2.68 -24.33
N LEU A 109 -11.81 -4.00 -24.33
CA LEU A 109 -11.64 -4.84 -23.13
C LEU A 109 -10.20 -4.83 -22.62
N HIS A 110 -9.22 -4.98 -23.52
CA HIS A 110 -7.81 -4.91 -23.16
C HIS A 110 -7.46 -3.54 -22.56
N LEU A 111 -7.95 -2.45 -23.15
CA LEU A 111 -7.72 -1.10 -22.62
C LEU A 111 -8.37 -0.92 -21.25
N LEU A 112 -9.56 -1.46 -21.01
CA LEU A 112 -10.21 -1.41 -19.70
C LEU A 112 -9.37 -2.12 -18.63
N VAL A 113 -8.80 -3.29 -18.95
CA VAL A 113 -7.89 -4.00 -18.05
C VAL A 113 -6.65 -3.15 -17.73
N GLU A 114 -6.02 -2.57 -18.74
CA GLU A 114 -4.84 -1.71 -18.54
C GLU A 114 -5.15 -0.43 -17.74
N VAL A 115 -6.28 0.23 -18.01
CA VAL A 115 -6.71 1.41 -17.24
C VAL A 115 -7.00 1.04 -15.79
N THR A 116 -7.60 -0.13 -15.55
CA THR A 116 -7.88 -0.62 -14.19
C THR A 116 -6.58 -0.90 -13.44
N ARG A 117 -5.63 -1.56 -14.10
CA ARG A 117 -4.28 -1.80 -13.57
C ARG A 117 -3.57 -0.49 -13.21
N LEU A 118 -3.57 0.49 -14.10
CA LEU A 118 -2.96 1.79 -13.85
C LEU A 118 -3.65 2.53 -12.69
N ALA A 119 -4.98 2.43 -12.59
CA ALA A 119 -5.71 3.00 -11.47
C ALA A 119 -5.31 2.37 -10.13
N ASP A 120 -5.11 1.06 -10.09
CA ASP A 120 -4.61 0.35 -8.90
C ASP A 120 -3.16 0.74 -8.57
N GLU A 121 -2.28 0.86 -9.57
CA GLU A 121 -0.90 1.32 -9.38
C GLU A 121 -0.85 2.75 -8.81
N ILE A 122 -1.70 3.66 -9.32
CA ILE A 122 -1.83 5.03 -8.79
C ILE A 122 -2.37 5.01 -7.35
N ARG A 123 -3.39 4.18 -7.07
CA ARG A 123 -3.94 4.04 -5.72
C ARG A 123 -2.88 3.57 -4.73
N ASN A 124 -2.11 2.55 -5.10
CA ASN A 124 -1.04 2.01 -4.26
C ASN A 124 0.09 3.04 -4.07
N ALA A 125 0.47 3.76 -5.12
CA ALA A 125 1.44 4.85 -5.01
C ALA A 125 0.97 5.91 -4.01
N ASN A 126 -0.30 6.33 -4.09
CA ASN A 126 -0.88 7.31 -3.18
C ASN A 126 -0.89 6.81 -1.72
N LEU A 127 -1.23 5.54 -1.48
CA LEU A 127 -1.18 4.93 -0.14
C LEU A 127 0.25 4.90 0.43
N ILE A 128 1.24 4.57 -0.40
CA ILE A 128 2.65 4.60 0.00
C ILE A 128 3.10 6.02 0.34
N GLN A 129 2.69 7.03 -0.45
CA GLN A 129 3.02 8.43 -0.16
C GLN A 129 2.38 8.91 1.15
N LEU A 130 1.10 8.57 1.39
CA LEU A 130 0.43 8.89 2.64
C LEU A 130 1.20 8.29 3.83
N HIS A 131 1.58 7.02 3.75
CA HIS A 131 2.32 6.37 4.82
C HIS A 131 3.71 6.96 5.03
N ARG A 132 4.42 7.37 3.96
CA ARG A 132 5.70 8.09 4.08
C ARG A 132 5.55 9.40 4.83
N ILE A 133 4.50 10.17 4.55
CA ILE A 133 4.22 11.43 5.25
C ILE A 133 3.95 11.14 6.73
N THR A 134 3.08 10.17 7.03
CA THR A 134 2.76 9.79 8.43
C THR A 134 4.00 9.28 9.17
N ALA A 135 4.82 8.44 8.53
CA ALA A 135 6.08 7.95 9.08
C ALA A 135 7.03 9.11 9.44
N ALA A 136 7.23 10.05 8.51
CA ALA A 136 8.07 11.23 8.76
C ALA A 136 7.55 12.09 9.92
N GLN A 137 6.23 12.27 10.02
CA GLN A 137 5.61 12.96 11.16
C GLN A 137 5.89 12.25 12.48
N VAL A 138 5.79 10.91 12.51
CA VAL A 138 6.12 10.11 13.69
C VAL A 138 7.61 10.24 14.03
N ASP A 139 8.51 10.24 13.05
CA ASP A 139 9.95 10.44 13.28
C ASP A 139 10.23 11.80 13.92
N HIS A 140 9.58 12.86 13.45
CA HIS A 140 9.67 14.18 14.08
C HIS A 140 9.10 14.20 15.50
N ALA A 141 7.95 13.54 15.72
CA ALA A 141 7.37 13.41 17.05
C ALA A 141 8.25 12.59 18.00
N MET A 142 8.97 11.58 17.51
CA MET A 142 9.91 10.83 18.33
C MET A 142 11.15 11.65 18.73
N ALA A 143 11.55 12.63 17.91
CA ALA A 143 12.69 13.51 18.20
C ALA A 143 12.36 14.64 19.18
N ASP A 144 11.10 15.11 19.21
CA ASP A 144 10.66 16.22 20.05
C ASP A 144 9.49 15.80 20.98
N PRO A 145 9.69 15.74 22.31
CA PRO A 145 8.63 15.40 23.27
C PRO A 145 7.38 16.28 23.17
N ALA A 146 7.51 17.56 22.80
CA ALA A 146 6.36 18.45 22.63
C ALA A 146 5.50 18.00 21.44
N LEU A 147 6.13 17.60 20.33
CA LEU A 147 5.44 17.04 19.17
C LEU A 147 4.86 15.65 19.46
N ALA A 148 5.56 14.80 20.23
CA ALA A 148 5.00 13.54 20.71
C ALA A 148 3.71 13.76 21.51
N SER A 149 3.72 14.74 22.42
CA SER A 149 2.55 15.10 23.22
C SER A 149 1.39 15.61 22.36
N ALA A 150 1.67 16.41 21.33
CA ALA A 150 0.65 16.91 20.41
C ALA A 150 0.06 15.81 19.52
N MET A 151 0.85 14.81 19.13
CA MET A 151 0.42 13.71 18.26
C MET A 151 -0.36 12.62 19.01
N SER A 152 0.00 12.33 20.26
CA SER A 152 -0.59 11.24 21.04
C SER A 152 -1.89 11.66 21.70
N THR A 153 -2.97 10.93 21.42
CA THR A 153 -4.27 11.06 22.11
C THR A 153 -4.30 10.37 23.48
N LEU A 154 -3.26 9.59 23.81
CA LEU A 154 -3.16 8.89 25.09
C LEU A 154 -2.64 9.82 26.19
N GLU A 155 -3.34 9.83 27.33
CA GLU A 155 -3.02 10.64 28.51
C GLU A 155 -2.22 9.85 29.56
N GLY A 156 -1.61 10.56 30.52
CA GLY A 156 -0.92 9.93 31.65
C GLY A 156 0.40 9.20 31.33
N LEU A 157 0.86 9.24 30.08
CA LEU A 157 2.13 8.61 29.67
C LEU A 157 3.33 9.53 29.90
N SER A 158 4.42 8.96 30.41
CA SER A 158 5.74 9.60 30.37
C SER A 158 6.20 9.80 28.92
N ASP A 159 7.06 10.78 28.66
CA ASP A 159 7.57 11.07 27.30
C ASP A 159 8.22 9.86 26.64
N SER A 160 8.97 9.07 27.42
CA SER A 160 9.59 7.84 26.94
C SER A 160 8.54 6.82 26.50
N LYS A 161 7.52 6.58 27.34
CA LYS A 161 6.46 5.62 27.03
C LYS A 161 5.61 6.08 25.84
N ARG A 162 5.33 7.37 25.75
CA ARG A 162 4.60 7.99 24.64
C ARG A 162 5.28 7.71 23.31
N ARG A 163 6.61 7.91 23.23
CA ARG A 163 7.39 7.59 22.01
C ARG A 163 7.37 6.10 21.67
N GLN A 164 7.50 5.22 22.67
CA GLN A 164 7.40 3.77 22.46
C GLN A 164 6.04 3.39 21.87
N VAL A 165 4.96 3.94 22.40
CA VAL A 165 3.60 3.64 21.92
C VAL A 165 3.37 4.20 20.51
N LEU A 166 3.86 5.41 20.21
CA LEU A 166 3.81 5.97 18.85
C LEU A 166 4.58 5.12 17.84
N PHE A 167 5.76 4.63 18.22
CA PHE A 167 6.54 3.72 17.39
C PHE A 167 5.78 2.43 17.09
N VAL A 168 5.17 1.84 18.12
CA VAL A 168 4.41 0.60 17.96
C VAL A 168 3.15 0.78 17.10
N ASN A 169 2.44 1.90 17.23
CA ASN A 169 1.33 2.23 16.33
C ASN A 169 1.80 2.32 14.86
N ARG A 170 2.98 2.91 14.62
CA ARG A 170 3.58 2.96 13.29
C ARG A 170 3.88 1.57 12.74
N GLU A 171 4.48 0.68 13.53
CA GLU A 171 4.77 -0.70 13.10
C GLU A 171 3.50 -1.49 12.76
N TYR A 172 2.44 -1.35 13.57
CA TYR A 172 1.12 -1.91 13.29
C TYR A 172 0.55 -1.37 11.97
N SER A 173 0.60 -0.05 11.78
CA SER A 173 0.11 0.61 10.56
C SER A 173 0.88 0.20 9.32
N ALA A 174 2.21 0.06 9.41
CA ALA A 174 3.07 -0.43 8.34
C ALA A 174 2.75 -1.88 7.96
N THR A 175 2.44 -2.71 8.97
CA THR A 175 2.03 -4.10 8.77
C THR A 175 0.70 -4.21 8.01
N MET A 176 -0.28 -3.38 8.35
CA MET A 176 -1.53 -3.31 7.57
C MET A 176 -1.31 -2.78 6.16
N LEU A 177 -0.45 -1.77 6.00
CA LEU A 177 -0.16 -1.20 4.68
C LEU A 177 0.43 -2.25 3.73
N GLY A 178 1.41 -3.04 4.19
CA GLY A 178 2.06 -4.05 3.37
C GLY A 178 1.06 -5.05 2.78
N GLN A 179 0.07 -5.48 3.58
CA GLN A 179 -1.02 -6.31 3.09
C GLN A 179 -1.90 -5.56 2.09
N ARG A 180 -2.29 -4.31 2.38
CA ARG A 180 -3.18 -3.53 1.51
C ARG A 180 -2.61 -3.21 0.14
N ILE A 181 -1.29 -3.07 0.02
CA ILE A 181 -0.60 -2.83 -1.27
C ILE A 181 -0.18 -4.14 -1.96
N GLY A 182 -0.48 -5.30 -1.36
CA GLY A 182 -0.17 -6.61 -1.92
C GLY A 182 1.30 -7.02 -1.81
N ALA A 183 2.06 -6.46 -0.86
CA ALA A 183 3.43 -6.91 -0.59
C ALA A 183 3.47 -8.32 0.03
N TYR A 184 2.41 -8.68 0.77
CA TYR A 184 2.19 -10.01 1.36
C TYR A 184 0.71 -10.29 1.56
N GLY A 185 0.37 -11.58 1.72
CA GLY A 185 -0.99 -12.05 1.92
C GLY A 185 -1.51 -11.89 3.35
N TRP A 186 -2.77 -12.29 3.58
CA TRP A 186 -3.39 -12.26 4.91
C TRP A 186 -2.64 -13.13 5.93
N ALA A 187 -2.29 -14.38 5.56
CA ALA A 187 -1.59 -15.30 6.45
C ALA A 187 -0.21 -14.75 6.89
N GLU A 188 0.55 -14.18 5.96
CA GLU A 188 1.84 -13.55 6.26
C GLU A 188 1.69 -12.33 7.17
N MET A 189 0.66 -11.49 6.95
CA MET A 189 0.34 -10.38 7.84
C MET A 189 0.01 -10.86 9.27
N ILE A 190 -0.76 -11.94 9.41
CA ILE A 190 -1.05 -12.55 10.72
C ILE A 190 0.24 -13.01 11.40
N GLY A 191 1.19 -13.59 10.64
CA GLY A 191 2.51 -13.94 11.16
C GLY A 191 3.27 -12.73 11.73
N TYR A 192 3.32 -11.62 10.98
CA TYR A 192 3.93 -10.37 11.47
C TYR A 192 3.24 -9.83 12.73
N LEU A 193 1.91 -9.84 12.76
CA LEU A 193 1.12 -9.37 13.90
C LEU A 193 1.33 -10.25 15.14
N ARG A 194 1.50 -11.57 14.99
CA ARG A 194 1.83 -12.48 16.09
C ARG A 194 3.19 -12.18 16.69
N VAL A 195 4.20 -11.88 15.86
CA VAL A 195 5.52 -11.43 16.34
C VAL A 195 5.39 -10.11 17.10
N LEU A 196 4.64 -9.14 16.56
CA LEU A 196 4.42 -7.85 17.20
C LEU A 196 3.66 -7.98 18.53
N ALA A 197 2.67 -8.87 18.61
CA ALA A 197 1.86 -9.15 19.81
C ALA A 197 2.66 -9.68 21.00
N ARG A 198 3.85 -10.26 20.79
CA ARG A 198 4.76 -10.67 21.87
C ARG A 198 5.40 -9.48 22.57
N ASN A 199 5.50 -8.32 21.91
CA ASN A 199 6.12 -7.14 22.47
C ASN A 199 5.25 -6.54 23.58
N GLN A 200 5.80 -6.41 24.80
CA GLN A 200 5.07 -5.88 25.95
C GLN A 200 4.51 -4.47 25.73
N VAL A 201 5.23 -3.60 25.00
CA VAL A 201 4.74 -2.26 24.63
C VAL A 201 3.53 -2.37 23.70
N PHE A 202 3.53 -3.32 22.75
CA PHE A 202 2.38 -3.57 21.91
C PHE A 202 1.19 -4.08 22.69
N LYS A 203 1.38 -4.99 23.65
CA LYS A 203 0.29 -5.46 24.51
C LYS A 203 -0.39 -4.30 25.25
N GLU A 204 0.42 -3.44 25.88
CA GLU A 204 -0.09 -2.26 26.57
C GLU A 204 -0.77 -1.26 25.63
N TYR A 205 -0.16 -0.96 24.48
CA TYR A 205 -0.78 -0.14 23.44
C TYR A 205 -2.13 -0.69 23.00
N TRP A 206 -2.20 -2.01 22.81
CA TRP A 206 -3.40 -2.71 22.38
C TRP A 206 -4.52 -2.51 23.41
N THR A 207 -4.22 -2.66 24.70
CA THR A 207 -5.18 -2.38 25.77
C THR A 207 -5.60 -0.91 25.81
N MET A 208 -4.64 0.03 25.74
CA MET A 208 -4.90 1.47 25.81
C MET A 208 -5.82 1.99 24.68
N THR A 209 -5.77 1.36 23.51
CA THR A 209 -6.52 1.78 22.32
C THR A 209 -7.79 0.96 22.05
N ALA A 210 -8.23 0.13 23.01
CA ALA A 210 -9.39 -0.74 22.85
C ALA A 210 -10.70 0.03 22.53
N GLU A 211 -10.92 1.19 23.16
CA GLU A 211 -12.11 2.03 22.90
C GLU A 211 -12.14 2.52 21.44
N HIS A 212 -10.99 2.96 20.92
CA HIS A 212 -10.88 3.41 19.53
C HIS A 212 -11.24 2.28 18.55
N ARG A 213 -10.71 1.07 18.78
CA ARG A 213 -11.01 -0.09 17.93
C ARG A 213 -12.46 -0.53 18.02
N ARG A 214 -13.09 -0.44 19.21
CA ARG A 214 -14.52 -0.74 19.38
C ARG A 214 -15.44 0.25 18.66
N SER A 215 -14.98 1.47 18.39
CA SER A 215 -15.74 2.47 17.63
C SER A 215 -15.70 2.27 16.11
N LEU A 216 -14.84 1.38 15.61
CA LEU A 216 -14.68 1.16 14.18
C LEU A 216 -15.90 0.44 13.58
N LEU A 217 -16.21 0.75 12.32
CA LEU A 217 -17.18 0.00 11.55
C LEU A 217 -16.73 -1.46 11.42
N GLY A 218 -17.60 -2.42 11.76
CA GLY A 218 -17.24 -3.84 11.84
C GLY A 218 -16.70 -4.45 10.55
N GLU A 219 -17.12 -3.92 9.39
CA GLU A 219 -16.67 -4.34 8.06
C GLU A 219 -15.40 -3.64 7.58
N SER A 220 -14.90 -2.66 8.34
CA SER A 220 -13.66 -1.98 8.00
C SER A 220 -12.48 -2.95 8.06
N HIS A 221 -11.49 -2.71 7.20
CA HIS A 221 -10.27 -3.52 7.17
C HIS A 221 -9.58 -3.53 8.53
N GLU A 222 -9.53 -2.38 9.20
CA GLU A 222 -8.91 -2.25 10.52
C GLU A 222 -9.69 -2.98 11.61
N ALA A 223 -11.03 -2.96 11.59
CA ALA A 223 -11.83 -3.75 12.54
C ALA A 223 -11.60 -5.26 12.37
N ARG A 224 -11.49 -5.73 11.13
CA ARG A 224 -11.15 -7.14 10.84
C ARG A 224 -9.77 -7.52 11.34
N VAL A 225 -8.76 -6.68 11.09
CA VAL A 225 -7.39 -6.89 11.59
C VAL A 225 -7.39 -6.85 13.12
N GLY A 226 -8.11 -5.89 13.72
CA GLY A 226 -8.26 -5.76 15.16
C GLY A 226 -8.77 -7.04 15.82
N LYS A 227 -9.85 -7.61 15.30
CA LYS A 227 -10.38 -8.90 15.79
C LYS A 227 -9.37 -10.04 15.68
N ALA A 228 -8.60 -10.08 14.60
CA ALA A 228 -7.57 -11.09 14.43
C ALA A 228 -6.44 -10.93 15.46
N VAL A 229 -6.04 -9.69 15.77
CA VAL A 229 -5.06 -9.41 16.82
C VAL A 229 -5.63 -9.73 18.20
N ASP A 230 -6.91 -9.47 18.46
CA ASP A 230 -7.55 -9.85 19.73
C ASP A 230 -7.46 -11.38 19.96
N LEU A 231 -7.74 -12.19 18.93
CA LEU A 231 -7.57 -13.65 18.98
C LEU A 231 -6.10 -14.06 19.19
N ILE A 232 -5.17 -13.44 18.48
CA ILE A 232 -3.73 -13.68 18.69
C ILE A 232 -3.32 -13.40 20.14
N MET A 233 -3.85 -12.34 20.74
CA MET A 233 -3.53 -11.93 22.11
C MET A 233 -4.12 -12.91 23.14
N GLU A 234 -5.29 -13.47 22.86
CA GLU A 234 -5.92 -14.54 23.66
C GLU A 234 -5.11 -15.83 23.57
N GLU A 235 -4.81 -16.31 22.37
CA GLU A 235 -4.00 -17.52 22.14
C GLU A 235 -2.61 -17.41 22.82
N LEU A 236 -1.92 -16.28 22.64
CA LEU A 236 -0.61 -16.06 23.27
C LEU A 236 -0.66 -15.92 24.81
N ALA A 237 -1.84 -15.67 25.39
CA ALA A 237 -2.03 -15.67 26.83
C ALA A 237 -2.23 -17.10 27.37
N GLU A 238 -2.82 -17.99 26.58
CA GLU A 238 -3.02 -19.40 26.92
C GLU A 238 -1.74 -20.23 26.70
N ASP A 239 -1.10 -20.08 25.54
CA ASP A 239 0.18 -20.72 25.21
C ASP A 239 1.17 -19.71 24.58
N PRO A 240 2.04 -19.10 25.41
CA PRO A 240 3.06 -18.16 24.93
C PRO A 240 4.11 -18.79 24.00
N ASP A 241 4.23 -20.12 24.00
CA ASP A 241 5.25 -20.87 23.26
C ASP A 241 4.69 -21.50 21.97
N GLU A 242 3.38 -21.41 21.71
CA GLU A 242 2.78 -21.85 20.44
C GLU A 242 3.02 -20.80 19.33
N TRP A 243 3.98 -21.08 18.43
CA TRP A 243 4.44 -20.11 17.42
C TRP A 243 4.41 -20.59 15.96
N TRP A 244 3.82 -21.76 15.66
CA TRP A 244 3.81 -22.32 14.31
C TRP A 244 2.47 -22.96 13.87
N VAL A 245 1.40 -22.21 13.61
CA VAL A 245 0.32 -22.77 12.78
C VAL A 245 -0.21 -21.74 11.80
N VAL A 246 0.34 -21.72 10.58
CA VAL A 246 -0.44 -21.81 9.33
C VAL A 246 0.48 -22.36 8.22
N GLY A 247 0.22 -23.61 7.83
CA GLY A 247 0.80 -24.29 6.67
C GLY A 247 0.56 -25.79 6.81
N LEU A 248 -0.25 -26.36 5.91
CA LEU A 248 -0.90 -27.69 5.92
C LEU A 248 -2.26 -27.64 6.64
N SER A 249 -3.39 -27.69 5.95
CA SER A 249 -3.76 -28.74 4.99
C SER A 249 -4.41 -28.20 3.69
N ASP A 250 -3.68 -28.32 2.57
CA ASP A 250 -4.30 -28.74 1.32
C ASP A 250 -4.69 -30.23 1.49
N GLU A 251 -5.77 -30.49 2.21
CA GLU A 251 -6.44 -31.80 2.20
C GLU A 251 -7.95 -31.56 2.21
N THR A 252 -8.51 -31.37 1.01
CA THR A 252 -9.44 -32.30 0.32
C THR A 252 -10.06 -31.63 -0.90
#